data_AF-A0A8T2UKJ9-F1
#
_entry.id   AF-A0A8T2UKJ9-F1
#
_cell.length_a   1.000
_cell.length_b   1.000
_cell.length_c   1.000
_cell.angle_alpha   90.00
_cell.angle_beta   90.00
_cell.angle_gamma   90.00
#
_symmetry.space_group_name_H-M   'P 1'
#
loop_
_entity.id
_entity.type
_entity.pdbx_description
1 polymer ?
#
loop_
_entity_poly.entity_id
_entity_poly.type
_entity_poly.pdbx_seq_one_letter_code
_entity_poly.pdbx_strand_id
1 'polypeptide(L)'
;MVEAAKEVIWLKTLMKSFDIIQSTPTIHGDNMSSLYLAANPVFHARTKHIEIQYHFLREKVMDKEIEVIHTSTKDQIVDMLTKSLDGPKLQRFKDMAGIKKIEKTSIDD
;
A
#
# COMPACT_ATOMS: atom_id res chain seq x y z
N MET A 1 1.70 -6.39 -1.87
CA MET A 1 2.17 -5.31 -2.77
C MET A 1 1.63 -5.48 -4.18
N VAL A 2 1.80 -6.64 -4.83
CA VAL A 2 1.26 -6.87 -6.18
C VAL A 2 -0.26 -6.81 -6.26
N GLU A 3 -0.98 -7.41 -5.31
CA GLU A 3 -2.46 -7.29 -5.29
C GLU A 3 -2.90 -5.83 -5.11
N ALA A 4 -2.28 -5.10 -4.18
CA ALA A 4 -2.53 -3.66 -4.04
C ALA A 4 -2.24 -2.88 -5.34
N ALA A 5 -1.17 -3.23 -6.07
CA ALA A 5 -0.88 -2.61 -7.36
C ALA A 5 -1.95 -2.90 -8.42
N LYS A 6 -2.46 -4.14 -8.49
CA LYS A 6 -3.57 -4.49 -9.38
C LYS A 6 -4.83 -3.71 -9.05
N GLU A 7 -5.19 -3.63 -7.77
CA GLU A 7 -6.37 -2.88 -7.31
C GLU A 7 -6.23 -1.38 -7.62
N VAL A 8 -5.06 -0.80 -7.36
CA VAL A 8 -4.76 0.61 -7.66
C VAL A 8 -4.84 0.90 -9.17
N ILE A 9 -4.29 0.01 -10.01
CA ILE A 9 -4.37 0.16 -11.48
C ILE A 9 -5.82 0.01 -11.95
N TRP A 10 -6.58 -0.91 -11.37
CA TRP A 10 -8.00 -1.07 -11.67
C TRP A 10 -8.78 0.18 -11.28
N LEU A 11 -8.59 0.72 -10.07
CA LEU A 11 -9.18 1.98 -9.63
C LEU A 11 -8.79 3.13 -10.54
N LYS A 12 -7.52 3.23 -10.92
CA LYS A 12 -7.03 4.27 -11.85
C LYS A 12 -7.74 4.19 -13.19
N THR A 13 -7.89 2.98 -13.73
CA THR A 13 -8.62 2.73 -14.98
C THR A 13 -10.10 3.09 -14.83
N LEU A 14 -10.71 2.75 -13.69
CA LEU A 14 -12.09 3.07 -13.38
C LEU A 14 -12.31 4.59 -13.33
N MET A 15 -11.52 5.36 -12.58
CA MET A 15 -11.75 6.82 -12.56
C MET A 15 -11.42 7.48 -13.90
N LYS A 16 -10.49 6.92 -14.69
CA LYS A 16 -10.27 7.38 -16.07
C LYS A 16 -11.52 7.21 -16.94
N SER A 17 -12.31 6.16 -16.71
CA SER A 17 -13.58 5.96 -17.45
C SER A 17 -14.65 7.00 -17.11
N PHE A 18 -14.49 7.70 -15.97
CA PHE A 18 -15.32 8.83 -15.55
C PHE A 18 -14.68 10.20 -15.88
N ASP A 19 -13.63 10.23 -16.72
CA ASP A 19 -12.86 11.44 -17.06
C ASP A 19 -12.24 12.16 -15.85
N ILE A 20 -11.98 11.43 -14.75
CA ILE A 20 -11.32 11.98 -13.57
C ILE A 20 -9.81 11.89 -13.76
N ILE A 21 -9.15 13.06 -13.78
CA ILE A 21 -7.69 13.17 -13.84
C ILE A 21 -7.09 12.70 -12.52
N GLN A 22 -6.15 11.76 -12.60
CA GLN A 22 -5.44 11.21 -11.44
C GLN A 22 -3.94 11.42 -11.61
N SER A 23 -3.27 11.80 -10.51
CA SER A 23 -1.82 11.69 -10.40
C SER A 23 -1.38 10.22 -10.37
N THR A 24 -0.08 9.98 -10.52
CA THR A 24 0.48 8.65 -10.30
C THR A 24 0.27 8.26 -8.84
N PRO A 25 -0.43 7.13 -8.55
CA PRO A 25 -0.69 6.69 -7.18
C PRO A 25 0.56 6.07 -6.56
N THR A 26 0.75 6.33 -5.27
CA THR A 26 1.89 5.83 -4.50
C THR A 26 1.45 4.72 -3.54
N ILE A 27 2.14 3.58 -3.58
CA ILE A 27 1.91 2.42 -2.72
C ILE A 27 2.97 2.39 -1.62
N HIS A 28 2.53 2.42 -0.37
CA HIS A 28 3.40 2.36 0.81
C HIS A 28 3.52 0.93 1.33
N GLY A 29 4.76 0.43 1.51
CA GLY A 29 4.99 -0.94 1.96
C GLY A 29 6.31 -1.12 2.72
N ASP A 30 6.34 -2.05 3.68
CA ASP A 30 7.54 -2.40 4.45
C ASP A 30 8.42 -3.46 3.77
N ASN A 31 7.90 -4.11 2.73
CA ASN A 31 8.64 -5.15 2.01
C ASN A 31 9.70 -4.56 1.06
N MET A 32 10.86 -4.22 1.62
CA MET A 32 12.05 -3.81 0.88
C MET A 32 12.43 -4.81 -0.19
N SER A 33 12.25 -6.12 0.03
CA SER A 33 12.55 -7.16 -0.95
C SER A 33 11.74 -6.95 -2.24
N SER A 34 10.47 -6.56 -2.13
CA SER A 34 9.65 -6.22 -3.30
C SER A 34 10.13 -4.95 -4.02
N LEU A 35 10.66 -3.96 -3.27
CA LEU A 35 11.21 -2.73 -3.83
C LEU A 35 12.56 -2.95 -4.53
N TYR A 36 13.49 -3.65 -3.88
CA TYR A 36 14.82 -3.97 -4.41
C TYR A 36 14.75 -4.93 -5.60
N LEU A 37 13.84 -5.90 -5.59
CA LEU A 37 13.63 -6.79 -6.75
C LEU A 37 12.98 -6.06 -7.94
N ALA A 38 12.12 -5.05 -7.70
CA ALA A 38 11.64 -4.19 -8.77
C ALA A 38 12.78 -3.35 -9.40
N ALA A 39 13.81 -3.02 -8.62
CA ALA A 39 14.94 -2.20 -9.07
C ALA A 39 16.10 -2.99 -9.72
N ASN A 40 16.27 -4.29 -9.42
CA ASN A 40 17.44 -5.08 -9.85
C ASN A 40 17.09 -6.33 -10.69
N PRO A 41 17.54 -6.41 -11.96
CA PRO A 41 17.22 -7.52 -12.86
C PRO A 41 18.03 -8.82 -12.63
N VAL A 42 18.98 -8.85 -11.68
CA VAL A 42 19.96 -9.94 -11.54
C VAL A 42 19.53 -11.03 -10.53
N PHE A 43 18.30 -10.98 -10.01
CA PHE A 43 17.82 -12.02 -9.08
C PHE A 43 17.13 -13.16 -9.84
N HIS A 44 17.88 -14.23 -10.11
CA HIS A 44 17.33 -15.53 -10.51
C HIS A 44 16.59 -16.18 -9.32
N ALA A 45 15.36 -15.74 -9.05
CA ALA A 45 14.54 -16.33 -8.00
C ALA A 45 14.09 -17.74 -8.41
N ARG A 46 14.30 -18.70 -7.52
CA ARG A 46 14.06 -20.14 -7.70
C ARG A 46 12.57 -20.52 -7.83
N THR A 47 11.67 -19.55 -8.06
CA THR A 47 10.21 -19.73 -8.02
C THR A 47 9.48 -18.79 -8.99
N LYS A 48 8.96 -19.35 -10.09
CA LYS A 48 8.35 -18.63 -11.22
C LYS A 48 7.21 -17.66 -10.86
N HIS A 49 6.37 -17.99 -9.88
CA HIS A 49 5.21 -17.15 -9.50
C HIS A 49 5.63 -15.83 -8.84
N ILE A 50 6.70 -15.89 -8.04
CA ILE A 50 7.36 -14.74 -7.41
C ILE A 50 7.92 -13.85 -8.52
N GLU A 51 8.63 -14.42 -9.49
CA GLU A 51 9.23 -13.70 -10.61
C GLU A 51 8.19 -12.93 -11.45
N ILE A 52 7.07 -13.58 -11.84
CA ILE A 52 5.99 -12.95 -12.61
C ILE A 52 5.39 -11.76 -11.87
N GLN A 53 5.13 -11.91 -10.57
CA GLN A 53 4.59 -10.85 -9.73
C GLN A 53 5.53 -9.63 -9.67
N TYR A 54 6.85 -9.87 -9.63
CA TYR A 54 7.83 -8.78 -9.62
C TYR A 54 7.99 -8.09 -10.96
N HIS A 55 8.03 -8.84 -12.08
CA HIS A 55 8.07 -8.25 -13.42
C HIS A 55 6.91 -7.30 -13.63
N PHE A 56 5.70 -7.70 -13.23
CA PHE A 56 4.52 -6.84 -13.26
C PHE A 56 4.73 -5.55 -12.46
N LEU A 57 5.15 -5.63 -11.20
CA LEU A 57 5.33 -4.45 -10.36
C LEU A 57 6.39 -3.50 -10.93
N ARG A 58 7.50 -4.07 -11.43
CA ARG A 58 8.61 -3.33 -12.05
C ARG A 58 8.16 -2.59 -13.30
N GLU A 59 7.48 -3.26 -14.21
CA GLU A 59 6.94 -2.66 -15.44
C GLU A 59 6.06 -1.46 -15.10
N LYS A 60 5.13 -1.64 -14.14
CA LYS A 60 4.22 -0.56 -13.73
C LYS A 60 4.89 0.63 -13.06
N VAL A 61 5.99 0.41 -12.34
CA VAL A 61 6.82 1.50 -11.80
C VAL A 61 7.61 2.19 -12.90
N MET A 62 8.21 1.44 -13.84
CA MET A 62 8.99 2.00 -14.95
C MET A 62 8.11 2.84 -15.90
N ASP A 63 6.88 2.41 -16.13
CA ASP A 63 5.89 3.13 -16.94
C ASP A 63 5.28 4.33 -16.20
N LYS A 64 5.70 4.59 -14.95
CA LYS A 64 5.15 5.62 -14.05
C LYS A 64 3.63 5.47 -13.84
N GLU A 65 3.12 4.26 -14.00
CA GLU A 65 1.70 3.96 -13.74
C GLU A 65 1.41 3.96 -12.24
N ILE A 66 2.39 3.56 -11.42
CA ILE A 66 2.38 3.57 -9.96
C ILE A 66 3.76 3.97 -9.42
N GLU A 67 3.81 4.45 -8.18
CA GLU A 67 5.02 4.61 -7.39
C GLU A 67 5.00 3.66 -6.20
N VAL A 68 6.17 3.21 -5.74
CA VAL A 68 6.28 2.36 -4.55
C VAL A 68 7.29 2.98 -3.60
N ILE A 69 6.86 3.25 -2.36
CA ILE A 69 7.71 3.84 -1.32
C ILE A 69 7.83 2.87 -0.15
N HIS A 70 9.08 2.67 0.30
CA HIS A 70 9.31 1.93 1.52
C HIS A 70 8.82 2.72 2.73
N THR A 71 7.99 2.09 3.56
CA THR A 71 7.56 2.61 4.85
C THR A 71 8.03 1.66 5.93
N SER A 72 8.75 2.15 6.93
CA SER A 72 9.22 1.32 8.04
C SER A 72 8.04 0.61 8.71
N THR A 73 8.22 -0.64 9.16
CA THR A 73 7.22 -1.36 9.97
C THR A 73 6.82 -0.58 11.23
N LYS A 74 7.67 0.34 11.71
CA LYS A 74 7.33 1.26 12.81
C LYS A 74 6.26 2.27 12.41
N ASP A 75 6.16 2.65 11.15
CA ASP A 75 5.27 3.70 10.66
C ASP A 75 4.16 3.16 9.74
N GLN A 76 4.09 1.85 9.59
CA GLN A 76 3.12 1.17 8.74
C GLN A 76 1.75 1.09 9.42
N ILE A 77 0.98 2.18 9.36
CA ILE A 77 -0.34 2.32 10.02
C ILE A 77 -1.30 1.17 9.68
N VAL A 78 -1.23 0.62 8.47
CA VAL A 78 -2.07 -0.50 8.00
C VAL A 78 -1.88 -1.79 8.82
N ASP A 79 -0.79 -1.91 9.58
CA ASP A 79 -0.57 -3.04 10.50
C ASP A 79 -1.69 -3.14 11.55
N MET A 80 -2.31 -2.01 11.94
CA MET A 80 -3.48 -1.99 12.82
C MET A 80 -4.67 -2.78 12.27
N LEU A 81 -4.79 -2.89 10.94
CA LEU A 81 -5.91 -3.57 10.27
C LEU A 81 -5.61 -5.03 9.93
N THR A 82 -4.33 -5.41 9.89
CA THR A 82 -3.89 -6.71 9.35
C THR A 82 -3.20 -7.59 10.38
N LYS A 83 -2.78 -7.02 11.52
CA LYS A 83 -2.02 -7.74 12.55
C LYS A 83 -2.64 -7.52 13.94
N SER A 84 -2.46 -8.50 14.81
CA SER A 84 -2.68 -8.34 16.24
C SER A 84 -1.52 -7.54 16.83
N LEU A 85 -1.79 -6.32 17.30
CA LEU A 85 -0.79 -5.41 17.89
C LEU A 85 -1.01 -5.28 19.40
N ASP A 86 0.07 -4.97 20.11
CA ASP A 86 0.00 -4.55 21.51
C ASP A 86 -0.67 -3.17 21.65
N GLY A 87 -1.28 -2.93 22.81
CA GLY A 87 -2.06 -1.73 23.09
C GLY A 87 -1.34 -0.41 22.76
N PRO A 88 -0.07 -0.22 23.18
CA PRO A 88 0.68 0.99 22.88
C PRO A 88 0.90 1.23 21.37
N LYS A 89 1.28 0.19 20.63
CA LYS A 89 1.51 0.31 19.18
C LYS A 89 0.21 0.57 18.42
N LEU A 90 -0.88 -0.09 18.82
CA LEU A 90 -2.21 0.17 18.29
C LEU A 90 -2.64 1.63 18.53
N GLN A 91 -2.44 2.15 19.75
CA GLN A 91 -2.80 3.53 20.07
C GLN A 91 -2.00 4.52 19.22
N ARG A 92 -0.68 4.32 19.08
CA ARG A 92 0.15 5.16 18.22
C ARG A 92 -0.34 5.18 16.77
N PHE A 93 -0.74 4.03 16.21
CA PHE A 93 -1.28 3.99 14.85
C PHE A 93 -2.65 4.65 14.72
N LYS A 94 -3.51 4.58 15.75
CA LYS A 94 -4.77 5.35 15.77
C LYS A 94 -4.50 6.85 15.76
N ASP A 95 -3.54 7.30 16.57
CA ASP A 95 -3.17 8.72 16.65
C ASP A 95 -2.61 9.22 15.32
N MET A 96 -1.72 8.44 14.69
CA MET A 96 -1.17 8.74 13.36
C MET A 96 -2.25 8.76 12.27
N ALA A 97 -3.25 7.88 12.36
CA ALA A 97 -4.37 7.82 11.42
C ALA A 97 -5.44 8.88 11.67
N GLY A 98 -5.34 9.68 12.74
CA GLY A 98 -6.36 10.65 13.14
C GLY A 98 -7.67 10.01 13.63
N ILE A 99 -7.65 8.74 14.03
CA ILE A 99 -8.83 8.05 14.53
C ILE A 99 -9.17 8.60 15.91
N LYS A 100 -10.35 9.21 16.03
CA LYS A 100 -10.88 9.74 17.28
C LYS A 100 -12.16 9.03 17.66
N LYS A 101 -12.38 8.87 18.97
CA LYS A 101 -13.66 8.37 19.48
C LYS A 101 -14.71 9.43 19.19
N ILE A 102 -15.79 9.04 18.51
CA ILE A 102 -16.96 9.90 18.36
C ILE A 102 -17.67 9.89 19.71
N GLU A 103 -17.72 11.03 20.38
CA GLU A 103 -18.61 11.20 21.53
C GLU A 103 -20.03 11.19 20.97
N LYS A 104 -20.88 10.28 21.46
CA LYS A 104 -22.31 10.37 21.20
C LYS A 104 -22.78 11.61 21.93
N THR A 105 -23.11 12.67 21.19
CA THR A 105 -23.94 13.73 21.74
C THR A 105 -25.24 13.06 22.16
N SER A 106 -25.47 12.96 23.47
CA SER A 106 -26.79 12.67 24.01
C SER A 106 -27.73 13.70 23.39
N ILE A 107 -28.58 13.26 22.48
CA ILE A 107 -29.80 14.01 22.18
C ILE A 107 -30.64 13.75 23.42
N ASP A 108 -30.59 14.69 24.36
CA ASP A 108 -31.45 14.68 25.54
C ASP A 108 -32.91 14.68 25.05
N ASP A 109 -33.70 13.72 25.56
CA ASP A 109 -35.14 13.56 25.34
C ASP A 109 -35.94 14.76 25.90
#